data_AF-A0A7V7PLC0-F1
#
_entry.id   AF-A0A7V7PLC0-F1
#
_cell.length_a   1.000
_cell.length_b   1.000
_cell.length_c   1.000
_cell.angle_alpha   90.00
_cell.angle_beta   90.00
_cell.angle_gamma   90.00
#
_symmetry.space_group_name_H-M   'P 1'
#
loop_
_entity.id
_entity.type
_entity.pdbx_description
1 polymer ?
#
loop_
_entity_poly.entity_id
_entity_poly.type
_entity_poly.pdbx_seq_one_letter_code
_entity_poly.pdbx_strand_id
1 'polypeptide(L)'
;MKRPAAASQHRQGRPAMRREAEGDDGFFALPVSDLFLALGALFIFALFVLQPSLRFGGTADGGPLTELAAGRAELGGRTPLLLLADTAGLVLKDSAGPAVRTSRDAIVSDAALARRLAEARDQPILLAIAADGSESAFLAETALQQAGVAAIRRLRLDAACSFRREPAASPASCAADLAGLPR
;
A
#
# COMPACT_ATOMS: atom_id res chain seq x y z
N MET A 1 -82.37 9.32 30.40
CA MET A 1 -83.26 9.49 29.23
C MET A 1 -82.48 9.17 27.96
N LYS A 2 -83.15 8.51 26.99
CA LYS A 2 -82.73 8.08 25.63
C LYS A 2 -81.96 6.74 25.47
N ARG A 3 -82.75 5.73 25.04
CA ARG A 3 -82.45 4.51 24.24
C ARG A 3 -82.07 4.88 22.78
N PRO A 4 -81.77 3.97 21.79
CA PRO A 4 -81.31 2.56 21.75
C PRO A 4 -80.19 2.29 20.67
N ALA A 5 -79.88 0.99 20.44
CA ALA A 5 -79.51 0.30 19.17
C ALA A 5 -78.14 0.65 18.52
N ALA A 6 -77.13 -0.23 18.41
CA ALA A 6 -77.07 -1.63 17.98
C ALA A 6 -77.59 -1.92 16.56
N ALA A 7 -76.61 -2.17 15.68
CA ALA A 7 -76.59 -3.19 14.64
C ALA A 7 -77.27 -2.95 13.27
N SER A 8 -76.38 -3.08 12.26
CA SER A 8 -76.56 -3.74 10.97
C SER A 8 -77.40 -3.04 9.89
N GLN A 9 -76.76 -2.75 8.76
CA GLN A 9 -77.21 -3.34 7.50
C GLN A 9 -76.07 -3.42 6.49
N HIS A 10 -75.85 -4.65 6.06
CA HIS A 10 -74.92 -5.12 5.07
C HIS A 10 -75.68 -5.20 3.72
N ARG A 11 -75.20 -4.51 2.68
CA ARG A 11 -75.51 -4.84 1.27
C ARG A 11 -74.44 -4.19 0.38
N GLN A 12 -73.32 -4.87 0.16
CA GLN A 12 -73.02 -5.67 -1.05
C GLN A 12 -73.28 -4.92 -2.35
N GLY A 13 -72.20 -4.66 -3.09
CA GLY A 13 -72.26 -4.35 -4.50
C GLY A 13 -71.08 -3.56 -5.04
N ARG A 14 -69.85 -4.09 -4.98
CA ARG A 14 -68.78 -3.78 -5.95
C ARG A 14 -67.56 -4.69 -5.77
N PRO A 15 -67.26 -5.52 -6.76
CA PRO A 15 -65.88 -5.76 -7.14
C PRO A 15 -65.74 -5.42 -8.62
N ALA A 16 -65.51 -4.15 -8.91
CA ALA A 16 -64.95 -3.78 -10.21
C ALA A 16 -63.43 -3.86 -10.09
N MET A 17 -62.94 -5.07 -10.30
CA MET A 17 -61.57 -5.36 -10.66
C MET A 17 -61.19 -4.50 -11.88
N ARG A 18 -60.23 -3.59 -11.75
CA ARG A 18 -59.31 -3.24 -12.86
C ARG A 18 -58.11 -2.41 -12.39
N ARG A 19 -57.01 -3.14 -12.25
CA ARG A 19 -55.62 -2.75 -12.53
C ARG A 19 -55.17 -1.41 -11.97
N GLU A 20 -54.56 -1.50 -10.79
CA GLU A 20 -53.30 -0.80 -10.55
C GLU A 20 -52.37 -1.12 -11.73
N ALA A 21 -52.20 -0.15 -12.63
CA ALA A 21 -51.06 -0.13 -13.53
C ALA A 21 -49.90 0.44 -12.73
N GLU A 22 -49.38 -0.41 -11.85
CA GLU A 22 -48.05 -0.24 -11.28
C GLU A 22 -47.08 -0.39 -12.46
N GLY A 23 -46.47 0.72 -12.86
CA GLY A 23 -45.42 0.75 -13.86
C GLY A 23 -44.27 -0.10 -13.38
N ASP A 24 -44.19 -1.31 -13.92
CA ASP A 24 -43.14 -2.29 -13.75
C ASP A 24 -41.85 -1.80 -14.43
N ASP A 25 -41.20 -0.82 -13.82
CA ASP A 25 -39.86 -0.36 -14.21
C ASP A 25 -38.75 -1.04 -13.37
N GLY A 26 -39.12 -2.01 -12.52
CA GLY A 26 -38.22 -2.67 -11.56
C GLY A 26 -37.60 -3.98 -12.04
N PHE A 27 -38.18 -4.66 -13.03
CA PHE A 27 -37.75 -6.02 -13.38
C PHE A 27 -36.51 -6.10 -14.29
N PHE A 28 -36.24 -5.07 -15.11
CA PHE A 28 -35.06 -5.02 -15.99
C PHE A 28 -33.81 -4.38 -15.33
N ALA A 29 -33.96 -3.69 -14.19
CA ALA A 29 -32.86 -3.03 -13.51
C ALA A 29 -32.00 -4.00 -12.66
N LEU A 30 -32.55 -5.14 -12.26
CA LEU A 30 -31.90 -6.11 -11.38
C LEU A 30 -30.80 -6.95 -12.06
N PRO A 31 -30.96 -7.53 -13.27
CA PRO A 31 -29.89 -8.34 -13.88
C PRO A 31 -28.78 -7.52 -14.52
N VAL A 32 -29.11 -6.30 -14.99
CA VAL A 32 -28.14 -5.43 -15.68
C VAL A 32 -27.21 -4.76 -14.67
N SER A 33 -27.73 -4.31 -13.52
CA SER A 33 -26.92 -3.75 -12.45
C SER A 33 -25.92 -4.77 -11.90
N ASP A 34 -26.33 -6.03 -11.73
CA ASP A 34 -25.46 -7.13 -11.28
C ASP A 34 -24.35 -7.44 -12.30
N LEU A 35 -24.66 -7.37 -13.60
CA LEU A 35 -23.67 -7.51 -14.68
C LEU A 35 -22.65 -6.36 -14.67
N PHE A 36 -23.10 -5.11 -14.49
CA PHE A 36 -22.18 -3.97 -14.37
C PHE A 36 -21.33 -4.06 -13.10
N LEU A 37 -21.89 -4.57 -12.00
CA LEU A 37 -21.16 -4.77 -10.76
C LEU A 37 -20.08 -5.85 -10.92
N ALA A 38 -20.44 -6.98 -11.55
CA ALA A 38 -19.50 -8.05 -11.87
C ALA A 38 -18.41 -7.56 -12.83
N LEU A 39 -18.76 -6.80 -13.87
CA LEU A 39 -17.80 -6.24 -14.82
C LEU A 39 -16.87 -5.21 -14.16
N GLY A 40 -17.41 -4.37 -13.27
CA GLY A 40 -16.64 -3.43 -12.48
C GLY A 40 -15.68 -4.13 -11.52
N ALA A 41 -16.13 -5.18 -10.84
CA ALA A 41 -15.28 -6.00 -9.97
C ALA A 41 -14.17 -6.70 -10.76
N LEU A 42 -14.48 -7.22 -11.96
CA LEU A 42 -13.51 -7.88 -12.83
C LEU A 42 -12.50 -6.88 -13.39
N PHE A 43 -12.93 -5.66 -13.72
CA PHE A 43 -12.04 -4.56 -14.10
C PHE A 43 -11.11 -4.15 -12.96
N ILE A 44 -11.64 -3.98 -11.74
CA ILE A 44 -10.84 -3.70 -10.54
C ILE A 44 -9.84 -4.83 -10.29
N PHE A 45 -10.28 -6.09 -10.35
CA PHE A 45 -9.41 -7.25 -10.21
C PHE A 45 -8.32 -7.30 -11.30
N ALA A 46 -8.67 -6.99 -12.55
CA ALA A 46 -7.72 -6.89 -13.66
C ALA A 46 -6.70 -5.77 -13.42
N LEU A 47 -7.10 -4.63 -12.84
CA LEU A 47 -6.16 -3.57 -12.43
C LEU A 47 -5.18 -4.08 -11.37
N PHE A 48 -5.60 -4.87 -10.38
CA PHE A 48 -4.68 -5.47 -9.40
C PHE A 48 -3.71 -6.49 -10.03
N VAL A 49 -4.11 -7.18 -11.10
CA VAL A 49 -3.25 -8.14 -11.81
C VAL A 49 -2.26 -7.42 -12.73
N LEU A 50 -2.70 -6.38 -13.46
CA LEU A 50 -1.85 -5.60 -14.37
C LEU A 50 -0.98 -4.55 -13.67
N GLN A 51 -1.44 -4.01 -12.53
CA GLN A 51 -0.72 -3.03 -11.73
C GLN A 51 -0.32 -3.63 -10.38
N PRO A 52 0.83 -4.33 -10.32
CA PRO A 52 1.34 -4.89 -9.07
C PRO A 52 1.62 -3.82 -7.99
N SER A 53 1.70 -2.54 -8.38
CA SER A 53 1.78 -1.38 -7.48
C SER A 53 0.52 -1.16 -6.63
N LEU A 54 -0.61 -1.81 -6.94
CA LEU A 54 -1.83 -1.73 -6.13
C LEU A 54 -1.92 -2.85 -5.08
N ARG A 55 -0.94 -3.76 -5.01
CA ARG A 55 -0.95 -4.83 -3.99
C ARG A 55 -0.61 -4.27 -2.62
N PHE A 56 -1.65 -3.82 -1.91
CA PHE A 56 -1.57 -3.51 -0.49
C PHE A 56 -1.43 -4.80 0.31
N GLY A 57 -0.27 -4.96 0.95
CA GLY A 57 -0.09 -5.93 2.03
C GLY A 57 0.38 -7.30 1.57
N GLY A 58 1.61 -7.63 1.93
CA GLY A 58 2.14 -8.97 1.79
C GLY A 58 3.64 -8.96 1.63
N THR A 59 4.36 -8.66 2.72
CA THR A 59 5.76 -9.05 2.84
C THR A 59 5.81 -10.58 2.91
N ALA A 60 5.76 -11.23 1.74
CA ALA A 60 6.33 -12.56 1.61
C ALA A 60 7.84 -12.44 1.87
N ASP A 61 8.43 -13.42 2.52
CA ASP A 61 9.84 -13.51 2.94
C ASP A 61 10.91 -13.39 1.82
N GLY A 62 10.53 -12.90 0.63
CA GLY A 62 11.41 -12.52 -0.48
C GLY A 62 11.31 -11.03 -0.86
N GLY A 63 10.88 -10.14 0.05
CA GLY A 63 10.74 -8.72 -0.24
C GLY A 63 12.05 -8.02 -0.68
N PRO A 64 11.98 -6.79 -1.23
CA PRO A 64 13.13 -6.08 -1.80
C PRO A 64 14.33 -5.97 -0.85
N LEU A 65 14.08 -5.84 0.45
CA LEU A 65 15.10 -5.83 1.50
C LEU A 65 15.82 -7.17 1.67
N THR A 66 15.13 -8.29 1.48
CA THR A 66 15.74 -9.61 1.51
C THR A 66 16.58 -9.83 0.26
N GLU A 67 16.11 -9.40 -0.91
CA GLU A 67 16.92 -9.45 -2.14
C GLU A 67 18.15 -8.53 -2.07
N LEU A 68 17.99 -7.28 -1.60
CA LEU A 68 19.09 -6.34 -1.37
C LEU A 68 20.12 -6.89 -0.37
N ALA A 69 19.65 -7.53 0.70
CA ALA A 69 20.52 -8.14 1.70
C ALA A 69 21.19 -9.44 1.19
N ALA A 70 20.46 -10.25 0.41
CA ALA A 70 20.99 -11.47 -0.20
C ALA A 70 22.06 -11.15 -1.26
N GLY A 71 21.98 -9.99 -1.90
CA GLY A 71 22.98 -9.46 -2.83
C GLY A 71 24.15 -8.70 -2.20
N ARG A 72 24.36 -8.79 -0.87
CA ARG A 72 25.42 -8.11 -0.09
C ARG A 72 25.81 -6.75 -0.68
N ALA A 73 24.84 -5.83 -0.71
CA ALA A 73 25.11 -4.46 -1.09
C ALA A 73 26.28 -3.92 -0.24
N GLU A 74 27.30 -3.39 -0.89
CA GLU A 74 28.40 -2.71 -0.22
C GLU A 74 28.37 -1.23 -0.63
N LEU A 75 28.66 -0.33 0.30
CA LEU A 75 28.86 1.08 -0.01
C LEU A 75 30.30 1.43 0.35
N GLY A 76 31.15 1.55 -0.66
CA GLY A 76 32.57 1.80 -0.49
C GLY A 76 33.30 0.71 0.32
N GLY A 77 32.98 -0.57 0.06
CA GLY A 77 33.61 -1.72 0.71
C GLY A 77 33.15 -2.02 2.13
N ARG A 78 32.03 -1.42 2.57
CA ARG A 78 31.40 -1.67 3.88
C ARG A 78 29.95 -2.05 3.69
N THR A 79 29.45 -3.00 4.49
CA THR A 79 28.03 -3.34 4.54
C THR A 79 27.23 -2.17 5.11
N PRO A 80 26.26 -1.61 4.37
CA PRO A 80 25.47 -0.49 4.84
C PRO A 80 24.29 -0.94 5.69
N LEU A 81 23.79 0.00 6.50
CA LEU A 81 22.46 -0.12 7.07
C LEU A 81 21.43 0.04 5.96
N LEU A 82 20.57 -0.97 5.82
CA LEU A 82 19.52 -0.97 4.81
C LEU A 82 18.22 -0.44 5.39
N LEU A 83 17.69 0.59 4.76
CA LEU A 83 16.38 1.16 5.04
C LEU A 83 15.51 1.02 3.79
N LEU A 84 14.30 0.50 3.94
CA LEU A 84 13.29 0.50 2.88
C LEU A 84 12.14 1.40 3.27
N ALA A 85 11.92 2.45 2.50
CA ALA A 85 10.73 3.27 2.58
C ALA A 85 9.68 2.74 1.60
N ASP A 86 8.51 2.37 2.13
CA ASP A 86 7.33 1.98 1.37
C ASP A 86 6.10 2.73 1.87
N THR A 87 4.93 2.48 1.29
CA THR A 87 3.66 3.13 1.70
C THR A 87 3.26 2.84 3.14
N ALA A 88 3.66 1.72 3.73
CA ALA A 88 3.32 1.38 5.11
C ALA A 88 4.28 2.02 6.12
N GLY A 89 5.48 2.42 5.69
CA GLY A 89 6.43 3.14 6.53
C GLY A 89 7.88 2.85 6.18
N LEU A 90 8.69 2.68 7.23
CA LEU A 90 10.12 2.41 7.11
C LEU A 90 10.43 1.04 7.66
N VAL A 91 11.18 0.24 6.92
CA VAL A 91 11.76 -1.01 7.41
C VAL A 91 13.26 -0.85 7.53
N LEU A 92 13.78 -1.09 8.73
CA LEU A 92 15.20 -1.09 9.04
C LEU A 92 15.69 -2.53 9.13
N LYS A 93 16.72 -2.87 8.35
CA LYS A 93 17.41 -4.16 8.41
C LYS A 93 18.88 -3.94 8.70
N ASP A 94 19.29 -4.38 9.88
CA ASP A 94 20.70 -4.51 10.24
C ASP A 94 21.24 -5.85 9.73
N SER A 95 22.54 -5.89 9.47
CA SER A 95 23.31 -7.02 8.94
C SER A 95 23.09 -8.35 9.68
N ALA A 96 22.83 -8.31 10.99
CA ALA A 96 22.65 -9.51 11.82
C ALA A 96 21.27 -9.58 12.52
N GLY A 97 20.42 -8.56 12.34
CA GLY A 97 19.17 -8.42 13.10
C GLY A 97 17.91 -8.73 12.29
N PRO A 98 16.78 -9.01 12.96
CA PRO A 98 15.48 -9.06 12.29
C PRO A 98 15.14 -7.69 11.72
N ALA A 99 14.42 -7.68 10.60
CA ALA A 99 13.90 -6.46 10.02
C ALA A 99 12.86 -5.84 10.98
N VAL A 100 13.03 -4.57 11.33
CA VAL A 100 12.12 -3.83 12.21
C VAL A 100 11.36 -2.82 11.38
N ARG A 101 10.03 -2.83 11.50
CA ARG A 101 9.15 -1.89 10.80
C ARG A 101 8.68 -0.79 11.75
N THR A 102 8.81 0.46 11.30
CA THR A 102 8.23 1.65 11.91
C THR A 102 7.15 2.17 10.97
N SER A 103 5.93 2.39 11.48
CA SER A 103 4.83 2.95 10.69
C SER A 103 5.16 4.36 10.23
N ARG A 104 4.66 4.77 9.05
CA ARG A 104 4.90 6.10 8.47
C ARG A 104 4.77 7.25 9.47
N ASP A 105 3.65 7.28 10.21
CA ASP A 105 3.32 8.39 11.11
C ASP A 105 4.22 8.44 12.37
N ALA A 106 4.99 7.37 12.62
CA ALA A 106 5.91 7.26 13.75
C ALA A 106 7.38 7.49 13.36
N ILE A 107 7.72 7.60 12.07
CA ILE A 107 9.13 7.62 11.61
C ILE A 107 9.97 8.71 12.30
N VAL A 108 9.40 9.90 12.50
CA VAL A 108 10.11 11.04 13.10
C VAL A 108 10.04 11.04 14.63
N SER A 109 9.01 10.43 15.22
CA SER A 109 8.73 10.49 16.67
C SER A 109 9.13 9.23 17.43
N ASP A 110 9.45 8.13 16.73
CA ASP A 110 9.85 6.86 17.33
C ASP A 110 11.25 6.95 17.95
N ALA A 111 11.30 6.95 19.29
CA ALA A 111 12.52 7.03 20.05
C ALA A 111 13.45 5.81 19.86
N ALA A 112 12.89 4.62 19.61
CA ALA A 112 13.67 3.40 19.39
C ALA A 112 14.35 3.45 18.01
N LEU A 113 13.64 3.93 16.99
CA LEU A 113 14.22 4.19 15.67
C LEU A 113 15.30 5.27 15.76
N ALA A 114 15.01 6.42 16.40
CA ALA A 114 15.96 7.51 16.56
C ALA A 114 17.27 7.04 17.24
N ARG A 115 17.17 6.24 18.30
CA ARG A 115 18.34 5.65 18.98
C ARG A 115 19.16 4.77 18.04
N ARG A 116 18.51 3.90 17.28
CA ARG A 116 19.19 3.02 16.31
C ARG A 116 19.89 3.82 15.20
N LEU A 117 19.25 4.87 14.70
CA LEU A 117 19.86 5.74 13.68
C LEU A 117 21.05 6.52 14.24
N ALA A 118 20.98 6.96 15.51
CA ALA A 118 22.09 7.64 16.17
C ALA A 118 23.29 6.70 16.42
N GLU A 119 23.05 5.46 16.83
CA GLU A 119 24.07 4.41 16.93
C GLU A 119 24.72 4.11 15.56
N ALA A 120 23.93 4.24 14.49
CA ALA A 120 24.29 4.02 13.11
C ALA A 120 24.81 5.28 12.36
N ARG A 121 25.07 6.40 13.03
CA ARG A 121 25.38 7.66 12.33
C ARG A 121 26.66 7.64 11.48
N ASP A 122 27.63 6.81 11.90
CA ASP A 122 28.98 6.72 11.30
C ASP A 122 29.12 5.55 10.29
N GLN A 123 28.04 4.80 10.07
CA GLN A 123 27.98 3.72 9.07
C GLN A 123 27.32 4.19 7.77
N PRO A 124 27.70 3.62 6.61
CA PRO A 124 27.03 3.95 5.37
C PRO A 124 25.56 3.53 5.44
N ILE A 125 24.66 4.42 5.03
CA ILE A 125 23.22 4.16 5.02
C ILE A 125 22.74 4.14 3.57
N LEU A 126 22.05 3.05 3.20
CA LEU A 126 21.34 2.93 1.94
C LEU A 126 19.84 3.02 2.20
N LEU A 127 19.24 4.11 1.74
CA LEU A 127 17.79 4.31 1.71
C LEU A 127 17.24 3.84 0.37
N ALA A 128 16.69 2.63 0.36
CA ALA A 128 15.89 2.10 -0.73
C ALA A 128 14.46 2.65 -0.65
N ILE A 129 13.93 3.14 -1.76
CA ILE A 129 12.64 3.81 -1.83
C ILE A 129 11.77 3.01 -2.81
N ALA A 130 10.72 2.36 -2.33
CA ALA A 130 9.74 1.71 -3.19
C ALA A 130 9.08 2.73 -4.13
N ALA A 131 8.51 2.25 -5.25
CA ALA A 131 7.87 3.11 -6.25
C ALA A 131 6.83 4.08 -5.65
N ASP A 132 6.15 3.67 -4.59
CA ASP A 132 5.13 4.39 -3.84
C ASP A 132 5.63 4.95 -2.49
N GLY A 133 6.87 4.68 -2.09
CA GLY A 133 7.42 4.99 -0.77
C GLY A 133 7.98 6.41 -0.58
N SER A 134 7.65 7.36 -1.47
CA SER A 134 8.31 8.69 -1.49
C SER A 134 8.06 9.51 -0.22
N GLU A 135 6.86 9.42 0.35
CA GLU A 135 6.51 10.12 1.59
C GLU A 135 7.28 9.57 2.80
N SER A 136 7.28 8.23 2.97
CA SER A 136 8.07 7.57 4.01
C SER A 136 9.57 7.84 3.85
N ALA A 137 10.07 7.96 2.61
CA ALA A 137 11.47 8.29 2.34
C ALA A 137 11.80 9.72 2.80
N PHE A 138 10.91 10.68 2.53
CA PHE A 138 11.09 12.05 3.00
C PHE A 138 11.14 12.15 4.54
N LEU A 139 10.23 11.43 5.21
CA LEU A 139 10.23 11.35 6.68
C LEU A 139 11.50 10.66 7.21
N ALA A 140 11.94 9.59 6.55
CA ALA A 140 13.16 8.88 6.91
C ALA A 140 14.41 9.75 6.74
N GLU A 141 14.51 10.52 5.64
CA GLU A 141 15.60 11.49 5.45
C GLU A 141 15.62 12.52 6.58
N THR A 142 14.45 13.02 6.99
CA THR A 142 14.34 13.94 8.13
C THR A 142 14.85 13.29 9.43
N ALA A 143 14.43 12.05 9.72
CA ALA A 143 14.88 11.32 10.90
C ALA A 143 16.40 11.03 10.88
N LEU A 144 16.96 10.70 9.70
CA LEU A 144 18.39 10.47 9.50
C LEU A 144 19.21 11.75 9.74
N GLN A 145 18.73 12.90 9.25
CA GLN A 145 19.36 14.19 9.48
C GLN A 145 19.34 14.58 10.96
N GLN A 146 18.21 14.36 11.65
CA GLN A 146 18.10 14.59 13.09
C GLN A 146 19.04 13.68 13.90
N ALA A 147 19.28 12.45 13.44
CA ALA A 147 20.24 11.53 14.02
C ALA A 147 21.72 11.88 13.72
N GLY A 148 21.97 12.89 12.88
CA GLY A 148 23.31 13.34 12.51
C GLY A 148 24.01 12.46 11.47
N VAL A 149 23.27 11.71 10.67
CA VAL A 149 23.83 10.89 9.58
C VAL A 149 24.35 11.80 8.47
N ALA A 150 25.65 11.77 8.24
CA ALA A 150 26.31 12.67 7.29
C ALA A 150 26.15 12.24 5.82
N ALA A 151 26.05 10.94 5.54
CA ALA A 151 26.03 10.41 4.19
C ALA A 151 24.91 9.38 4.00
N ILE A 152 23.91 9.76 3.20
CA ILE A 152 22.78 8.92 2.83
C ILE A 152 22.89 8.63 1.34
N ARG A 153 22.94 7.36 0.96
CA ARG A 153 22.82 6.92 -0.43
C ARG A 153 21.38 6.50 -0.68
N ARG A 154 20.82 6.93 -1.80
CA ARG A 154 19.40 6.71 -2.14
C ARG A 154 19.30 5.84 -3.38
N LEU A 155 18.39 4.88 -3.34
CA LEU A 155 18.07 4.01 -4.46
C LEU A 155 16.55 3.99 -4.62
N ARG A 156 16.02 4.42 -5.76
CA ARG A 156 14.60 4.23 -6.07
C ARG A 156 14.42 2.87 -6.73
N LEU A 157 13.53 2.07 -6.16
CA LEU A 157 13.12 0.76 -6.64
C LEU A 157 11.89 0.93 -7.54
N ASP A 158 12.10 1.57 -8.68
CA ASP A 158 11.16 1.57 -9.80
C ASP A 158 11.56 0.51 -10.83
N ALA A 159 10.74 0.32 -11.87
CA ALA A 159 10.98 -0.68 -12.93
C ALA A 159 12.33 -0.51 -13.67
N ALA A 160 13.03 0.61 -13.48
CA ALA A 160 14.31 0.93 -14.11
C ALA A 160 15.47 1.08 -13.09
N CYS A 161 15.20 0.93 -11.79
CA CYS A 161 16.05 1.37 -10.68
C CYS A 161 16.76 2.71 -10.95
N SER A 162 15.96 3.67 -11.36
CA SER A 162 16.20 5.09 -11.57
C SER A 162 17.04 5.60 -12.75
N PHE A 163 17.92 4.85 -13.44
CA PHE A 163 18.64 5.35 -14.65
C PHE A 163 19.18 4.27 -15.62
N ARG A 164 18.70 3.02 -15.62
CA ARG A 164 19.14 2.01 -16.60
C ARG A 164 18.49 2.22 -17.98
N ARG A 165 19.29 2.06 -19.06
CA ARG A 165 18.79 1.95 -20.45
C ARG A 165 18.28 0.55 -20.81
N GLU A 166 18.54 -0.46 -19.99
CA GLU A 166 18.11 -1.85 -20.22
C GLU A 166 17.04 -2.27 -19.21
N PRO A 167 16.06 -3.11 -19.62
CA PRO A 167 14.90 -3.40 -18.79
C PRO A 167 15.20 -4.44 -17.70
N ALA A 168 14.62 -4.17 -16.53
CA ALA A 168 14.38 -5.05 -15.38
C ALA A 168 15.59 -5.83 -14.85
N ALA A 169 16.33 -5.17 -13.97
CA ALA A 169 17.30 -5.80 -13.10
C ALA A 169 16.69 -5.90 -11.69
N SER A 170 16.94 -7.02 -10.99
CA SER A 170 16.45 -7.18 -9.62
C SER A 170 16.97 -6.07 -8.69
N PRO A 171 16.25 -5.68 -7.63
CA PRO A 171 16.71 -4.72 -6.61
C PRO A 171 18.17 -4.93 -6.16
N ALA A 172 18.58 -6.19 -6.02
CA ALA A 172 19.95 -6.58 -5.67
C ALA A 172 20.98 -6.10 -6.71
N SER A 173 20.69 -6.30 -7.99
CA SER A 173 21.58 -5.87 -9.07
C SER A 173 21.65 -4.34 -9.20
N CYS A 174 20.58 -3.62 -8.82
CA CYS A 174 20.59 -2.16 -8.76
C CYS A 174 21.49 -1.63 -7.65
N ALA A 175 21.52 -2.31 -6.49
CA ALA A 175 22.40 -1.93 -5.39
C ALA A 175 23.87 -2.28 -5.63
N ALA A 176 24.15 -3.37 -6.34
CA ALA A 176 25.51 -3.76 -6.72
C ALA A 176 26.20 -2.68 -7.59
N ASP A 177 25.46 -2.01 -8.47
CA ASP A 177 26.03 -0.94 -9.32
C ASP A 177 26.28 0.37 -8.54
N LEU A 178 25.40 0.70 -7.57
CA LEU A 178 25.61 1.83 -6.67
C LEU A 178 26.86 1.66 -5.80
N ALA A 179 27.26 0.42 -5.53
CA ALA A 179 28.49 0.09 -4.81
C ALA A 179 29.77 0.46 -5.58
N GLY A 180 29.71 0.46 -6.92
CA GLY A 180 30.85 0.67 -7.81
C GLY A 180 31.07 2.11 -8.28
N LEU A 181 30.17 3.04 -7.93
CA LEU A 181 30.29 4.44 -8.32
C LEU A 181 31.29 5.20 -7.41
N PRO A 182 32.25 5.97 -7.96
CA PRO A 182 33.16 6.78 -7.18
C PRO A 182 32.41 7.86 -6.37
N ARG A 183 32.96 8.18 -5.20
CA ARG A 183 32.31 8.91 -4.09
C ARG A 183 31.77 10.30 -4.43
#